data_AF-A0A961USA5-F1
#
_entry.id   AF-A0A961USA5-F1
#
_cell.length_a   1.000
_cell.length_b   1.000
_cell.length_c   1.000
_cell.angle_alpha   90.00
_cell.angle_beta   90.00
_cell.angle_gamma   90.00
#
_symmetry.space_group_name_H-M   'P 1'
#
loop_
_entity.id
_entity.type
_entity.pdbx_description
1 polymer ?
#
loop_
_entity_poly.entity_id
_entity_poly.type
_entity_poly.pdbx_seq_one_letter_code
_entity_poly.pdbx_strand_id
1 'polypeptide(L)'
;MKITRRFTQAGQSPYATIPFRRATSEIKNPDGSVVFRLEGFEVPEHWSQVAADILAQKYFRKAGVARALKKFEETQVPSWLWRSIPDDAALASLSEKERFGGETDARQVFDRLAGTWTYWGW
;
A
#
# COMPACT_ATOMS: atom_id res chain seq x y z
N MET A 1 -0.64 -19.33 21.51
CA MET A 1 -1.34 -18.04 21.73
C MET A 1 -2.70 -18.09 21.03
N LYS A 2 -3.82 -17.78 21.71
CA LYS A 2 -5.14 -17.68 21.08
C LYS A 2 -5.54 -16.20 21.02
N ILE A 3 -5.64 -15.63 19.82
CA ILE A 3 -6.10 -14.25 19.60
C ILE A 3 -7.54 -14.29 19.08
N THR A 4 -8.48 -13.71 19.83
CA THR A 4 -9.88 -13.61 19.40
C THR A 4 -10.03 -12.48 18.39
N ARG A 5 -10.62 -12.78 17.22
CA ARG A 5 -10.96 -11.76 16.22
C ARG A 5 -12.09 -10.86 16.73
N ARG A 6 -11.96 -9.55 16.55
CA ARG A 6 -12.98 -8.56 16.91
C ARG A 6 -13.56 -7.84 15.71
N PHE A 7 -12.70 -7.47 14.75
CA PHE A 7 -13.07 -6.67 13.58
C PHE A 7 -12.88 -7.40 12.24
N THR A 8 -12.47 -8.67 12.28
CA THR A 8 -12.18 -9.47 11.09
C THR A 8 -12.89 -10.82 11.16
N GLN A 9 -13.17 -11.39 9.99
CA GLN A 9 -13.73 -12.74 9.85
C GLN A 9 -12.67 -13.68 9.26
N ALA A 10 -12.68 -14.94 9.69
CA ALA A 10 -11.75 -15.94 9.15
C ALA A 10 -12.03 -16.16 7.66
N GLY A 11 -10.96 -16.27 6.85
CA GLY A 11 -11.08 -16.46 5.40
C GLY A 11 -11.46 -15.21 4.60
N GLN A 12 -11.68 -14.07 5.26
CA GLN A 12 -11.96 -12.80 4.59
C GLN A 12 -10.78 -11.84 4.71
N SER A 13 -10.68 -10.93 3.74
CA SER A 13 -9.73 -9.83 3.79
C SER A 13 -9.94 -9.00 5.06
N PRO A 14 -8.87 -8.53 5.75
CA PRO A 14 -9.00 -7.61 6.87
C PRO A 14 -9.64 -6.27 6.45
N TYR A 15 -9.66 -5.97 5.15
CA TYR A 15 -10.27 -4.77 4.57
C TYR A 15 -11.72 -4.96 4.13
N ALA A 16 -12.29 -6.17 4.23
CA ALA A 16 -13.57 -6.52 3.61
C ALA A 16 -14.76 -5.65 4.07
N THR A 17 -14.73 -5.14 5.30
CA THR A 17 -15.78 -4.30 5.89
C THR A 17 -15.41 -2.82 5.94
N ILE A 18 -14.27 -2.42 5.38
CA ILE A 18 -13.79 -1.04 5.38
C ILE A 18 -14.06 -0.44 4.00
N PRO A 19 -14.96 0.54 3.88
CA PRO A 19 -15.15 1.25 2.62
C PRO A 19 -13.97 2.18 2.35
N PHE A 20 -13.62 2.31 1.06
CA PHE A 20 -12.54 3.18 0.58
C PHE A 20 -13.11 4.21 -0.39
N ARG A 21 -12.55 5.43 -0.35
CA ARG A 21 -12.84 6.52 -1.28
C ARG A 21 -11.56 6.99 -1.96
N ARG A 22 -11.72 7.59 -3.13
CA ARG A 22 -10.63 8.34 -3.78
C ARG A 22 -10.40 9.67 -3.08
N ALA A 23 -9.14 10.07 -3.00
CA ALA A 23 -8.70 11.34 -2.45
C ALA A 23 -7.64 11.97 -3.35
N THR A 24 -7.45 13.28 -3.16
CA THR A 24 -6.39 14.06 -3.79
C THR A 24 -5.68 14.83 -2.69
N SER A 25 -4.36 14.82 -2.71
CA SER A 25 -3.51 15.60 -1.81
C SER A 25 -2.75 16.59 -2.65
N GLU A 26 -2.86 17.86 -2.32
CA GLU A 26 -2.27 18.95 -3.08
C GLU A 26 -1.69 20.00 -2.11
N ILE A 27 -0.44 20.37 -2.34
CA ILE A 27 0.24 21.46 -1.65
C ILE A 27 0.48 22.57 -2.66
N LYS A 28 0.03 23.79 -2.33
CA LYS A 28 0.24 24.99 -3.14
C LYS A 28 1.10 26.01 -2.42
N ASN A 29 1.87 26.75 -3.20
CA ASN A 29 2.49 27.99 -2.76
C ASN A 29 1.44 29.10 -2.57
N PRO A 30 1.78 30.20 -1.86
CA PRO A 30 0.89 31.35 -1.74
C PRO A 30 0.48 31.99 -3.08
N ASP A 31 1.32 31.85 -4.11
CA ASP A 31 1.03 32.30 -5.49
C ASP A 31 0.10 31.35 -6.27
N GLY A 32 -0.32 30.23 -5.66
CA GLY A 32 -1.20 29.23 -6.24
C GLY A 32 -0.49 28.13 -7.03
N SER A 33 0.83 28.20 -7.25
CA SER A 33 1.59 27.15 -7.94
C SER A 33 1.63 25.86 -7.12
N VAL A 34 1.59 24.71 -7.80
CA VAL A 34 1.53 23.38 -7.16
C VAL A 34 2.94 22.90 -6.82
N VAL A 35 3.19 22.65 -5.53
CA VAL A 35 4.44 22.08 -4.99
C VAL A 35 4.40 20.56 -5.02
N PHE A 36 3.24 19.99 -4.72
CA PHE A 36 3.01 18.55 -4.71
C PHE A 36 1.56 18.28 -5.05
N ARG A 37 1.33 17.27 -5.89
CA ARG A 37 -0.01 16.75 -6.15
C ARG A 37 0.06 15.25 -6.32
N LEU A 38 -0.79 14.55 -5.57
CA LEU A 38 -1.11 13.14 -5.78
C LEU A 38 -2.61 12.99 -5.83
N GLU A 39 -3.12 12.49 -6.95
CA GLU A 39 -4.55 12.42 -7.24
C GLU A 39 -5.00 10.97 -7.39
N GLY A 40 -6.26 10.73 -6.99
CA GLY A 40 -6.94 9.47 -7.26
C GLY A 40 -6.48 8.29 -6.40
N PHE A 41 -5.77 8.54 -5.30
CA PHE A 41 -5.35 7.47 -4.39
C PHE A 41 -6.50 7.04 -3.47
N GLU A 42 -6.48 5.78 -3.05
CA GLU A 42 -7.54 5.21 -2.21
C GLU A 42 -7.19 5.27 -0.72
N VAL A 43 -8.14 5.74 0.09
CA VAL A 43 -8.05 5.81 1.56
C VAL A 43 -9.36 5.34 2.19
N PRO A 44 -9.38 4.90 3.45
CA PRO A 44 -10.62 4.59 4.15
C PRO A 44 -11.59 5.78 4.11
N GLU A 45 -12.86 5.52 3.81
CA GLU A 45 -13.87 6.55 3.55
C GLU A 45 -14.02 7.53 4.72
N HIS A 46 -13.98 7.00 5.95
CA HIS A 46 -14.12 7.74 7.20
C HIS A 46 -12.90 8.59 7.57
N TRP A 47 -11.78 8.52 6.83
CA TRP A 47 -10.62 9.36 7.10
C TRP A 47 -10.87 10.82 6.70
N SER A 48 -10.43 11.73 7.57
CA SER A 48 -10.39 13.16 7.26
C SER A 48 -9.43 13.43 6.09
N GLN A 49 -9.61 14.57 5.43
CA GLN A 49 -8.68 15.01 4.38
C GLN A 49 -7.24 15.15 4.92
N VAL A 50 -7.08 15.68 6.14
CA VAL A 50 -5.77 15.80 6.80
C VAL A 50 -5.08 14.44 6.97
N ALA A 51 -5.82 13.38 7.33
CA ALA A 51 -5.26 12.04 7.43
C ALA A 51 -4.82 11.50 6.05
N ALA A 52 -5.62 11.73 5.01
CA ALA A 52 -5.27 11.37 3.64
C ALA A 52 -4.02 12.11 3.15
N ASP A 53 -3.90 13.40 3.48
CA ASP A 53 -2.74 14.24 3.14
C ASP A 53 -1.47 13.76 3.84
N ILE A 54 -1.53 13.45 5.14
CA ILE A 54 -0.39 12.91 5.89
C ILE A 54 0.08 11.59 5.29
N LEU A 55 -0.84 10.68 4.93
CA LEU A 55 -0.50 9.42 4.28
C LEU A 55 0.22 9.67 2.96
N ALA A 56 -0.36 10.50 2.08
CA ALA A 56 0.17 10.79 0.76
C ALA A 56 1.56 11.44 0.81
N GLN A 57 1.78 12.34 1.76
CA GLN A 57 3.01 13.13 1.84
C GLN A 57 4.15 12.42 2.57
N LYS A 58 3.83 11.64 3.63
CA LYS A 58 4.85 11.07 4.53
C LYS A 58 5.09 9.59 4.35
N TYR A 59 4.08 8.82 3.94
CA TYR A 59 4.13 7.37 4.01
C TYR A 59 4.15 6.67 2.65
N PHE A 60 3.52 7.26 1.62
CA PHE A 60 3.60 6.71 0.28
C PHE A 60 5.02 6.76 -0.26
N ARG A 61 5.49 5.61 -0.74
CA ARG A 61 6.67 5.53 -1.60
C ARG A 61 6.36 6.24 -2.90
N LYS A 62 7.19 7.22 -3.28
CA LYS A 62 7.00 8.01 -4.51
C LYS A 62 7.39 7.26 -5.79
N ALA A 63 8.32 6.32 -5.69
CA ALA A 63 8.85 5.55 -6.81
C ALA A 63 9.41 4.20 -6.34
N GLY A 64 9.77 3.33 -7.28
CA GLY A 64 10.46 2.07 -7.01
C GLY A 64 9.57 0.93 -6.51
N VAL A 65 8.24 1.11 -6.53
CA VAL A 65 7.28 0.05 -6.22
C VAL A 65 6.91 -0.66 -7.51
N ALA A 66 7.22 -1.96 -7.61
CA ALA A 66 6.87 -2.77 -8.76
C ALA A 66 5.34 -2.89 -8.89
N ARG A 67 4.83 -2.78 -10.12
CA ARG A 67 3.39 -2.87 -10.40
C ARG A 67 2.84 -4.29 -10.23
N ALA A 68 3.69 -5.30 -10.45
CA ALA A 68 3.39 -6.70 -10.23
C ALA A 68 4.43 -7.31 -9.28
N LEU A 69 3.92 -8.06 -8.29
CA LEU A 69 4.71 -8.71 -7.26
C LEU A 69 4.34 -10.19 -7.18
N LYS A 70 5.33 -11.02 -6.88
CA LYS A 70 5.14 -12.43 -6.55
C LYS A 70 5.73 -12.75 -5.18
N LYS A 71 5.23 -13.81 -4.55
CA LYS A 71 5.81 -14.32 -3.31
C LYS A 71 7.14 -15.00 -3.60
N PHE A 72 8.15 -14.71 -2.79
CA PHE A 72 9.44 -15.38 -2.83
C PHE A 72 9.42 -16.53 -1.83
N GLU A 73 9.66 -17.75 -2.32
CA GLU A 73 9.66 -18.92 -1.46
C GLU A 73 10.83 -18.89 -0.47
N GLU A 74 10.49 -18.93 0.81
CA GLU A 74 11.44 -18.90 1.92
C GLU A 74 11.15 -20.12 2.80
N THR A 75 11.92 -21.20 2.65
CA THR A 75 11.63 -22.50 3.29
C THR A 75 11.56 -22.42 4.82
N GLN A 76 12.24 -21.45 5.43
CA GLN A 76 12.25 -21.21 6.89
C GLN A 76 11.14 -20.27 7.37
N VAL A 77 10.34 -19.74 6.45
CA VAL A 77 9.25 -18.79 6.73
C VAL A 77 7.93 -19.42 6.28
N PRO A 78 6.85 -19.35 7.07
CA PRO A 78 5.54 -19.83 6.65
C PRO A 78 5.09 -19.15 5.35
N SER A 79 4.45 -19.90 4.45
CA SER A 79 4.11 -19.41 3.11
C SER A 79 3.22 -18.17 3.07
N TRP A 80 2.40 -17.97 4.11
CA TRP A 80 1.57 -16.77 4.26
C TRP A 80 2.38 -15.50 4.61
N LEU A 81 3.61 -15.64 5.10
CA LEU A 81 4.50 -14.54 5.50
C LEU A 81 5.65 -14.30 4.51
N TRP A 82 5.75 -15.10 3.44
CA TRP A 82 6.75 -14.91 2.39
C TRP A 82 6.78 -13.47 1.88
N ARG A 83 8.00 -12.93 1.78
CA ARG A 83 8.22 -11.59 1.24
C ARG A 83 7.78 -11.53 -0.21
N SER A 84 7.45 -10.33 -0.67
CA SER A 84 7.05 -10.10 -2.06
C SER A 84 8.20 -9.46 -2.83
N ILE A 85 8.47 -9.97 -4.03
CA ILE A 85 9.51 -9.48 -4.94
C ILE A 85 8.89 -9.07 -6.28
N PRO A 86 9.54 -8.21 -7.09
CA PRO A 86 9.10 -7.94 -8.45
C PRO A 86 8.85 -9.23 -9.24
N ASP A 87 7.72 -9.28 -9.94
CA ASP A 87 7.44 -10.37 -10.86
C ASP A 87 7.89 -9.99 -12.27
N ASP A 88 9.15 -10.27 -12.61
CA ASP A 88 9.75 -9.87 -13.88
C ASP A 88 8.97 -10.36 -15.10
N ALA A 89 8.34 -11.54 -15.02
CA ALA A 89 7.54 -12.09 -16.11
C ALA A 89 6.25 -11.28 -16.32
N ALA A 90 5.53 -10.98 -15.23
CA ALA A 90 4.34 -10.12 -15.31
C ALA A 90 4.70 -8.68 -15.71
N LEU A 91 5.82 -8.14 -15.19
CA LEU A 91 6.31 -6.80 -15.52
C LEU A 91 6.77 -6.68 -16.97
N ALA A 92 7.27 -7.76 -17.60
CA ALA A 92 7.67 -7.75 -19.00
C ALA A 92 6.51 -7.43 -19.96
N SER A 93 5.26 -7.71 -19.55
CA SER A 93 4.06 -7.36 -20.32
C SER A 93 3.71 -5.87 -20.29
N LEU A 94 4.32 -5.10 -19.39
CA LEU A 94 4.13 -3.66 -19.24
C LEU A 94 5.26 -2.88 -19.93
N SER A 95 4.96 -1.65 -20.34
CA SER A 95 5.99 -0.73 -20.82
C SER A 95 6.98 -0.41 -19.69
N GLU A 96 8.23 -0.10 -20.03
CA GLU A 96 9.29 0.13 -19.04
C GLU A 96 8.92 1.19 -17.99
N LYS A 97 8.21 2.24 -18.42
CA LYS A 97 7.74 3.34 -17.56
C LYS A 97 6.64 2.93 -16.57
N GLU A 98 5.90 1.85 -16.86
CA GLU A 98 4.77 1.39 -16.04
C GLU A 98 5.16 0.28 -15.06
N ARG A 99 6.36 -0.30 -15.22
CA ARG A 99 6.83 -1.42 -14.37
C ARG A 99 7.01 -1.00 -12.91
N PHE A 100 7.45 0.23 -12.69
CA PHE A 100 7.71 0.78 -11.37
C PHE A 100 7.03 2.14 -11.19
N GLY A 101 6.45 2.36 -10.02
CA GLY A 101 5.76 3.61 -9.69
C GLY A 101 5.75 3.87 -8.19
N GLY A 102 4.86 4.76 -7.76
CA GLY A 102 4.58 5.03 -6.36
C GLY A 102 3.38 4.24 -5.82
N GLU A 103 3.18 4.33 -4.51
CA GLU A 103 1.96 3.84 -3.86
C GLU A 103 0.79 4.79 -4.15
N THR A 104 -0.38 4.21 -4.41
CA THR A 104 -1.62 4.92 -4.76
C THR A 104 -2.83 4.40 -3.98
N ASP A 105 -2.58 3.58 -2.96
CA ASP A 105 -3.61 2.94 -2.15
C ASP A 105 -3.07 2.75 -0.73
N ALA A 106 -3.82 3.22 0.26
CA ALA A 106 -3.47 3.10 1.67
C ALA A 106 -3.20 1.64 2.10
N ARG A 107 -3.88 0.67 1.49
CA ARG A 107 -3.67 -0.76 1.74
C ARG A 107 -2.25 -1.20 1.45
N GLN A 108 -1.59 -0.62 0.43
CA GLN A 108 -0.19 -0.91 0.13
C GLN A 108 0.74 -0.52 1.30
N VAL A 109 0.47 0.63 1.94
CA VAL A 109 1.22 1.07 3.12
C VAL A 109 0.91 0.16 4.32
N PHE A 110 -0.36 -0.17 4.54
CA PHE A 110 -0.77 -1.02 5.66
C PHE A 110 -0.14 -2.40 5.58
N ASP A 111 -0.24 -3.05 4.42
CA ASP A 111 0.34 -4.37 4.16
C ASP A 111 1.86 -4.34 4.26
N ARG A 112 2.50 -3.29 3.73
CA ARG A 112 3.96 -3.13 3.83
C ARG A 112 4.41 -2.99 5.28
N LEU A 113 3.81 -2.09 6.05
CA LEU A 113 4.21 -1.87 7.44
C LEU A 113 3.90 -3.11 8.28
N ALA A 114 2.66 -3.56 8.31
CA ALA A 114 2.27 -4.73 9.11
C ALA A 114 3.03 -5.99 8.70
N GLY A 115 3.22 -6.20 7.39
CA GLY A 115 3.99 -7.32 6.84
C GLY A 115 5.46 -7.28 7.25
N THR A 116 6.14 -6.13 7.12
CA THR A 116 7.55 -6.00 7.53
C THR A 116 7.73 -6.27 9.02
N TRP A 117 6.90 -5.69 9.89
CA TRP A 117 6.99 -5.93 11.34
C TRP A 117 6.73 -7.39 11.69
N THR A 118 5.74 -8.01 11.07
CA THR A 118 5.43 -9.44 11.29
C THR A 118 6.60 -10.32 10.82
N TYR A 119 7.20 -10.00 9.67
CA TYR A 119 8.34 -10.73 9.12
C TYR A 119 9.59 -10.62 9.99
N TRP A 120 9.89 -9.43 10.54
CA TRP A 120 11.03 -9.26 11.44
C TRP A 120 10.85 -9.87 12.82
N GLY A 121 9.60 -10.00 13.27
CA GLY A 121 9.27 -10.64 14.54
C GLY A 121 9.19 -12.17 14.47
N TRP A 122 9.29 -12.74 13.27
CA TRP A 122 9.38 -14.18 13.02
C TRP A 122 10.84 -14.64 13.09
#